data_AF-A0A8R1XQ73-F1
#
_entry.id   AF-A0A8R1XQ73-F1
#
_cell.length_a   1.000
_cell.length_b   1.000
_cell.length_c   1.000
_cell.angle_alpha   90.00
_cell.angle_beta   90.00
_cell.angle_gamma   90.00
#
_symmetry.space_group_name_H-M   'P 1'
#
loop_
_entity.id
_entity.type
_entity.pdbx_description
1 polymer ?
#
loop_
_entity_poly.entity_id
_entity_poly.type
_entity_poly.pdbx_seq_one_letter_code
_entity_poly.pdbx_strand_id
1 'polypeptide(L)'
;MLLILITLIEIFQQIICKPQMSMQHASFHHSLLHYANNRPELNDRLLSKMSPSLPLAPPPPPPLPLLLPPLPLLRMPPPLPPLPHPPPAPRLPFLPPLRPPALPPLQPASPQPPPPLLLPPLPPPPEFPPLPPPPPPLPPQSAFLSLSFLNIDDIPFLMERFAPTPFDHIPSDVFQRIQMFCYRYPAYSKCRKKEWMALQTIALPIQENTNHFPSASEVSQIDVLDNVPKSLIIDAPQFAFQELKKEDREILLKTCLHQVKCSQQEEKSTIKRQQIANLEMDLAKKVSMKSIDKLEDDIELRLMRIQQVKNSLLQFAGIANSVVPADDGTFQDDILLTVQQSNQLINSINNPEIRKKRQSLFLDDLPNEKWNVTVPIKYVLDSSLDLNDEELVMKALNEIESQTCIKFELARIQPNESHLFYVKIFESDLCGLSYIGRVEDVNPIYLSFTCNETIGLIIHETLHALGVNHQQLRSDRDDYLTVNWENINPKLYDYFAVSDSKKFTSYGVSYDYYSIMHYGPYIGAIDSKKPTIIPKYQRERFLKVMGQRKALSDKDVELLTAMYCSKGCTDANVYCGFWALKQLCTRNIWMSENCRKSCGLC
;
A
#
# COMPACT_ATOMS: atom_id res chain seq x y z
N MET A 1 34.57 22.13 40.42
CA MET A 1 34.40 21.92 38.96
C MET A 1 33.65 20.65 38.60
N LEU A 2 34.01 19.47 39.13
CA LEU A 2 33.31 18.21 38.80
C LEU A 2 31.81 18.23 39.18
N LEU A 3 31.46 18.79 40.34
CA LEU A 3 30.05 18.97 40.76
C LEU A 3 29.26 19.96 39.88
N ILE A 4 29.93 20.97 39.31
CA ILE A 4 29.33 21.92 38.37
C ILE A 4 29.14 21.25 37.00
N LEU A 5 30.06 20.35 36.61
CA LEU A 5 29.91 19.55 35.40
C LEU A 5 28.75 18.54 35.53
N ILE A 6 28.58 17.91 36.70
CA ILE A 6 27.48 16.98 36.96
C ILE A 6 26.13 17.71 36.95
N THR A 7 26.02 18.89 37.58
CA THR A 7 24.79 19.69 37.53
C THR A 7 24.51 20.25 36.14
N LEU A 8 25.53 20.62 35.36
CA LEU A 8 25.32 21.01 33.95
C LEU A 8 24.92 19.82 33.07
N ILE A 9 25.41 18.61 33.33
CA ILE A 9 24.99 17.38 32.62
C ILE A 9 23.55 16.98 33.01
N GLU A 10 23.14 17.15 34.27
CA GLU A 10 21.76 16.92 34.70
C GLU A 10 20.79 17.97 34.14
N ILE A 11 21.21 19.23 34.03
CA ILE A 11 20.44 20.30 33.36
C ILE A 11 20.40 20.06 31.84
N PHE A 12 21.49 19.60 31.21
CA PHE A 12 21.48 19.23 29.79
C PHE A 12 20.65 17.97 29.52
N GLN A 13 20.62 17.00 30.44
CA GLN A 13 19.72 15.83 30.33
C GLN A 13 18.26 16.22 30.54
N GLN A 14 17.94 17.21 31.38
CA GLN A 14 16.56 17.71 31.50
C GLN A 14 16.11 18.58 30.33
N ILE A 15 17.04 19.19 29.59
CA ILE A 15 16.72 19.99 28.40
C ILE A 15 16.71 19.14 27.10
N ILE A 16 17.44 18.02 27.05
CA ILE A 16 17.50 17.11 25.90
C ILE A 16 16.57 15.89 26.05
N CYS A 17 16.12 15.54 27.26
CA CYS A 17 15.11 14.50 27.49
C CYS A 17 13.71 15.09 27.71
N LYS A 18 13.15 15.75 26.69
CA LYS A 18 11.69 15.71 26.51
C LYS A 18 11.35 14.35 25.89
N PRO A 19 10.52 13.50 26.53
CA PRO A 19 9.95 12.36 25.86
C PRO A 19 8.96 12.87 24.80
N GLN A 20 9.00 12.23 23.63
CA GLN A 20 7.80 11.81 22.89
C GLN A 20 6.66 12.84 22.74
N MET A 21 6.56 13.43 21.56
CA MET A 21 5.25 13.58 20.91
C MET A 21 5.37 12.96 19.52
N SER A 22 4.93 11.71 19.41
CA SER A 22 4.35 11.23 18.17
C SER A 22 3.20 12.19 17.81
N MET A 23 3.16 12.69 16.59
CA MET A 23 1.89 13.13 16.01
C MET A 23 1.06 11.87 15.81
N GLN A 24 0.41 11.45 16.88
CA GLN A 24 -0.72 10.55 16.86
C GLN A 24 -1.89 11.32 17.46
N HIS A 25 -2.87 11.61 16.60
CA HIS A 25 -4.25 11.95 16.96
C HIS A 25 -4.43 12.93 18.11
N ALA A 26 -4.35 14.23 17.83
CA ALA A 26 -5.02 15.22 18.65
C ALA A 26 -6.50 15.31 18.24
N SER A 27 -7.36 14.44 18.77
CA SER A 27 -8.79 14.72 18.84
C SER A 27 -9.02 15.68 20.01
N PHE A 28 -9.17 16.97 19.73
CA PHE A 28 -9.71 17.92 20.70
C PHE A 28 -11.22 17.96 20.59
N HIS A 29 -11.91 17.42 21.60
CA HIS A 29 -13.33 17.66 21.83
C HIS A 29 -13.49 18.47 23.13
N HIS A 30 -13.70 19.78 22.98
CA HIS A 30 -14.39 20.63 23.96
C HIS A 30 -14.90 21.87 23.21
N SER A 31 -16.18 21.91 22.83
CA SER A 31 -17.28 22.45 23.64
C SER A 31 -17.43 23.98 23.51
N LEU A 32 -18.59 24.37 22.96
CA LEU A 32 -19.42 25.56 23.24
C LEU A 32 -19.53 26.67 22.16
N LEU A 33 -20.70 26.61 21.49
CA LEU A 33 -21.73 27.67 21.40
C LEU A 33 -21.59 28.87 20.44
N HIS A 34 -22.64 28.96 19.60
CA HIS A 34 -23.41 30.16 19.18
C HIS A 34 -22.84 31.14 18.13
N TYR A 35 -23.43 31.09 16.91
CA TYR A 35 -24.18 32.15 16.18
C TYR A 35 -24.15 31.83 14.66
N ALA A 36 -25.20 31.25 14.06
CA ALA A 36 -26.43 31.89 13.55
C ALA A 36 -26.24 32.82 12.33
N ASN A 37 -26.75 32.33 11.19
CA ASN A 37 -27.41 33.00 10.06
C ASN A 37 -26.75 34.23 9.41
N ASN A 38 -26.43 34.12 8.10
CA ASN A 38 -27.14 34.85 7.03
C ASN A 38 -26.61 34.48 5.62
N ARG A 39 -27.50 33.96 4.76
CA ARG A 39 -27.50 34.19 3.29
C ARG A 39 -28.46 35.36 3.01
N PRO A 40 -28.33 36.07 1.87
CA PRO A 40 -29.18 35.79 0.69
C PRO A 40 -28.41 35.91 -0.64
N GLU A 41 -28.58 35.00 -1.61
CA GLU A 41 -29.44 35.12 -2.82
C GLU A 41 -29.36 36.44 -3.61
N LEU A 42 -28.91 36.36 -4.87
CA LEU A 42 -29.53 37.11 -5.98
C LEU A 42 -29.28 36.41 -7.34
N ASN A 43 -30.39 36.21 -8.07
CA ASN A 43 -30.56 35.59 -9.38
C ASN A 43 -30.12 36.47 -10.57
N ASP A 44 -29.82 35.78 -11.68
CA ASP A 44 -30.10 36.06 -13.11
C ASP A 44 -30.12 37.51 -13.64
N ARG A 45 -29.28 37.78 -14.66
CA ARG A 45 -29.71 38.02 -16.05
C ARG A 45 -28.58 38.55 -16.95
N LEU A 46 -28.67 38.12 -18.22
CA LEU A 46 -28.24 38.78 -19.47
C LEU A 46 -26.97 38.32 -20.19
N LEU A 47 -27.27 37.55 -21.24
CA LEU A 47 -26.50 37.21 -22.44
C LEU A 47 -26.03 38.43 -23.26
N SER A 48 -24.92 38.19 -23.97
CA SER A 48 -24.52 38.72 -25.29
C SER A 48 -23.91 40.12 -25.37
N LYS A 49 -22.62 40.20 -25.73
CA LYS A 49 -22.11 40.60 -27.07
C LYS A 49 -20.61 40.94 -27.06
N MET A 50 -19.89 40.27 -27.97
CA MET A 50 -18.86 40.80 -28.89
C MET A 50 -17.47 41.29 -28.37
N SER A 51 -16.47 40.53 -28.82
CA SER A 51 -15.00 40.74 -28.99
C SER A 51 -14.51 42.08 -29.57
N PRO A 52 -13.20 42.29 -29.85
CA PRO A 52 -11.97 42.05 -29.05
C PRO A 52 -10.98 43.25 -29.08
N SER A 53 -9.80 43.04 -28.50
CA SER A 53 -8.48 43.69 -28.73
C SER A 53 -8.13 44.99 -27.98
N LEU A 54 -7.13 44.89 -27.08
CA LEU A 54 -5.90 45.70 -27.08
C LEU A 54 -4.84 45.02 -26.17
N PRO A 55 -3.52 45.19 -26.45
CA PRO A 55 -2.47 44.30 -25.95
C PRO A 55 -1.83 44.78 -24.63
N LEU A 56 -1.37 43.85 -23.80
CA LEU A 56 -0.51 44.12 -22.64
C LEU A 56 0.87 43.49 -22.84
N ALA A 57 1.88 44.28 -22.46
CA ALA A 57 3.29 44.23 -22.79
C ALA A 57 4.06 42.96 -22.36
N PRO A 58 5.21 42.66 -22.99
CA PRO A 58 6.08 41.56 -22.57
C PRO A 58 6.83 41.90 -21.26
N PRO A 59 7.19 40.89 -20.44
CA PRO A 59 8.03 41.09 -19.26
C PRO A 59 9.49 41.40 -19.65
N PRO A 60 10.27 42.08 -18.78
CA PRO A 60 11.67 42.41 -19.04
C PRO A 60 12.57 41.17 -18.93
N PRO A 61 13.76 41.16 -19.57
CA PRO A 61 14.72 40.05 -19.47
C PRO A 61 15.39 39.99 -18.08
N PRO A 62 15.84 38.80 -17.63
CA PRO A 62 16.55 38.66 -16.36
C PRO A 62 17.93 39.34 -16.42
N PRO A 63 18.47 39.83 -15.28
CA PRO A 63 19.79 40.43 -15.23
C PRO A 63 20.88 39.35 -15.35
N LEU A 64 21.96 39.67 -16.09
CA LEU A 64 23.18 38.85 -16.15
C LEU A 64 23.78 38.67 -14.74
N PRO A 65 24.34 37.50 -14.40
CA PRO A 65 25.07 37.31 -13.17
C PRO A 65 26.44 38.00 -13.27
N LEU A 66 26.70 38.92 -12.34
CA LEU A 66 28.04 39.46 -12.06
C LEU A 66 28.92 38.33 -11.49
N LEU A 67 30.10 38.14 -12.08
CA LEU A 67 31.16 37.32 -11.55
C LEU A 67 31.61 37.82 -10.17
N LEU A 68 31.55 36.97 -9.15
CA LEU A 68 32.26 37.12 -7.88
C LEU A 68 33.33 36.01 -7.75
N PRO A 69 34.52 36.34 -7.21
CA PRO A 69 35.71 35.48 -7.20
C PRO A 69 35.62 34.38 -6.13
N PRO A 70 36.50 33.35 -6.14
CA PRO A 70 36.40 32.21 -5.25
C PRO A 70 36.83 32.58 -3.82
N LEU A 71 36.01 32.23 -2.82
CA LEU A 71 36.39 32.24 -1.41
C LEU A 71 36.84 30.84 -0.95
N PRO A 72 37.78 30.76 0.00
CA PRO A 72 38.66 29.61 0.19
C PRO A 72 38.02 28.49 1.03
N LEU A 73 38.49 27.28 0.73
CA LEU A 73 38.26 26.02 1.44
C LEU A 73 38.41 26.16 2.96
N LEU A 74 37.29 26.00 3.69
CA LEU A 74 37.30 25.64 5.10
C LEU A 74 37.37 24.12 5.22
N ARG A 75 38.51 23.63 5.74
CA ARG A 75 38.77 22.23 6.09
C ARG A 75 37.71 21.73 7.08
N MET A 76 36.96 20.70 6.69
CA MET A 76 36.25 19.85 7.65
C MET A 76 37.25 18.93 8.38
N PRO A 77 37.01 18.62 9.67
CA PRO A 77 37.83 17.67 10.42
C PRO A 77 37.69 16.24 9.88
N PRO A 78 38.70 15.37 10.04
CA PRO A 78 38.66 13.99 9.58
C PRO A 78 37.60 13.16 10.32
N PRO A 79 37.05 12.10 9.72
CA PRO A 79 36.11 11.20 10.38
C PRO A 79 36.78 10.44 11.53
N LEU A 80 36.03 10.18 12.60
CA LEU A 80 36.40 9.30 13.70
C LEU A 80 36.74 7.88 13.18
N PRO A 81 37.74 7.19 13.77
CA PRO A 81 38.07 5.82 13.39
C PRO A 81 36.93 4.84 13.74
N PRO A 82 36.76 3.74 12.99
CA PRO A 82 35.75 2.74 13.29
C PRO A 82 36.02 2.04 14.62
N LEU A 83 34.95 1.76 15.37
CA LEU A 83 34.98 0.90 16.56
C LEU A 83 35.45 -0.53 16.18
N PRO A 84 36.21 -1.21 17.04
CA PRO A 84 36.73 -2.55 16.76
C PRO A 84 35.59 -3.58 16.71
N HIS A 85 35.56 -4.38 15.64
CA HIS A 85 34.67 -5.54 15.52
C HIS A 85 34.94 -6.57 16.63
N PRO A 86 33.90 -7.22 17.18
CA PRO A 86 34.08 -8.36 18.07
C PRO A 86 34.73 -9.56 17.33
N PRO A 87 35.52 -10.39 18.03
CA PRO A 87 36.27 -11.49 17.41
C PRO A 87 35.34 -12.59 16.86
N PRO A 88 35.76 -13.31 15.79
CA PRO A 88 34.98 -14.40 15.25
C PRO A 88 34.94 -15.60 16.21
N ALA A 89 33.76 -16.20 16.36
CA ALA A 89 33.56 -17.46 17.07
C ALA A 89 34.39 -18.61 16.43
N PRO A 90 34.87 -19.59 17.21
CA PRO A 90 35.86 -20.57 16.77
C PRO A 90 35.29 -21.58 15.76
N ARG A 91 36.04 -21.85 14.69
CA ARG A 91 35.77 -22.91 13.69
C ARG A 91 36.05 -24.29 14.30
N LEU A 92 35.08 -25.20 14.20
CA LEU A 92 35.30 -26.65 14.38
C LEU A 92 35.98 -27.26 13.13
N PRO A 93 36.76 -28.35 13.27
CA PRO A 93 37.65 -28.83 12.21
C PRO A 93 36.93 -29.64 11.12
N PHE A 94 37.37 -29.44 9.88
CA PHE A 94 36.99 -30.19 8.68
C PHE A 94 37.41 -31.67 8.77
N LEU A 95 36.50 -32.59 8.42
CA LEU A 95 36.82 -33.96 8.01
C LEU A 95 36.91 -34.03 6.47
N PRO A 96 37.83 -34.83 5.89
CA PRO A 96 38.10 -34.85 4.45
C PRO A 96 37.08 -35.70 3.67
N PRO A 97 36.85 -35.42 2.36
CA PRO A 97 35.88 -36.17 1.56
C PRO A 97 36.46 -37.50 1.06
N LEU A 98 35.65 -38.56 1.13
CA LEU A 98 35.95 -39.88 0.56
C LEU A 98 35.79 -39.87 -0.97
N ARG A 99 36.75 -40.55 -1.61
CA ARG A 99 37.03 -40.67 -3.05
C ARG A 99 35.99 -41.52 -3.81
N PRO A 100 35.60 -41.19 -5.05
CA PRO A 100 34.79 -42.07 -5.90
C PRO A 100 35.67 -43.07 -6.68
N PRO A 101 35.20 -44.30 -6.98
CA PRO A 101 35.93 -45.23 -7.84
C PRO A 101 35.55 -45.13 -9.32
N ALA A 102 36.59 -45.29 -10.13
CA ALA A 102 36.79 -45.29 -11.59
C ALA A 102 35.72 -45.88 -12.54
N LEU A 103 35.60 -45.22 -13.71
CA LEU A 103 35.07 -45.71 -15.00
C LEU A 103 36.08 -46.64 -15.72
N PRO A 104 35.62 -47.56 -16.60
CA PRO A 104 36.39 -48.06 -17.74
C PRO A 104 35.80 -47.64 -19.12
N PRO A 105 36.56 -47.80 -20.23
CA PRO A 105 36.51 -46.87 -21.38
C PRO A 105 35.79 -47.37 -22.65
N LEU A 106 35.34 -46.36 -23.42
CA LEU A 106 35.13 -46.20 -24.88
C LEU A 106 35.25 -47.42 -25.82
N GLN A 107 34.28 -47.56 -26.75
CA GLN A 107 34.48 -47.76 -28.20
C GLN A 107 33.16 -47.51 -29.01
N PRO A 108 33.19 -47.28 -30.34
CA PRO A 108 32.42 -46.20 -30.99
C PRO A 108 31.48 -46.61 -32.17
N ALA A 109 30.73 -45.59 -32.65
CA ALA A 109 30.21 -45.33 -34.00
C ALA A 109 28.85 -45.91 -34.50
N SER A 110 27.87 -44.99 -34.61
CA SER A 110 26.78 -44.79 -35.61
C SER A 110 25.69 -45.87 -35.84
N PRO A 111 24.46 -45.53 -36.34
CA PRO A 111 24.12 -44.38 -37.22
C PRO A 111 22.86 -43.54 -36.84
N GLN A 112 22.65 -42.48 -37.61
CA GLN A 112 21.66 -41.39 -37.46
C GLN A 112 20.17 -41.83 -37.40
N PRO A 113 19.30 -41.07 -36.70
CA PRO A 113 17.86 -41.22 -36.81
C PRO A 113 17.29 -40.51 -38.07
N PRO A 114 16.15 -40.99 -38.61
CA PRO A 114 15.58 -40.56 -39.89
C PRO A 114 14.98 -39.13 -39.84
N PRO A 115 14.73 -38.51 -41.02
CA PRO A 115 14.16 -37.16 -41.09
C PRO A 115 12.72 -37.12 -40.57
N PRO A 116 12.20 -35.93 -40.17
CA PRO A 116 10.86 -35.83 -39.63
C PRO A 116 9.83 -36.18 -40.71
N LEU A 117 8.94 -37.12 -40.38
CA LEU A 117 7.77 -37.44 -41.19
C LEU A 117 6.91 -36.18 -41.35
N LEU A 118 6.76 -35.75 -42.59
CA LEU A 118 5.79 -34.76 -43.04
C LEU A 118 4.39 -35.24 -42.66
N LEU A 119 3.79 -34.59 -41.67
CA LEU A 119 2.37 -34.75 -41.35
C LEU A 119 1.53 -34.24 -42.54
N PRO A 120 0.48 -34.97 -42.96
CA PRO A 120 -0.43 -34.53 -44.00
C PRO A 120 -1.18 -33.27 -43.52
N PRO A 121 -1.67 -32.43 -44.45
CA PRO A 121 -2.37 -31.20 -44.08
C PRO A 121 -3.63 -31.55 -43.27
N LEU A 122 -3.80 -30.86 -42.14
CA LEU A 122 -5.02 -30.93 -41.34
C LEU A 122 -6.24 -30.67 -42.24
N PRO A 123 -7.33 -31.47 -42.11
CA PRO A 123 -8.55 -31.20 -42.84
C PRO A 123 -9.10 -29.82 -42.44
N PRO A 124 -9.81 -29.13 -43.36
CA PRO A 124 -10.41 -27.84 -43.06
C PRO A 124 -11.36 -27.98 -41.85
N PRO A 125 -11.47 -26.94 -41.00
CA PRO A 125 -12.39 -26.97 -39.88
C PRO A 125 -13.81 -27.22 -40.41
N PRO A 126 -14.65 -27.97 -39.67
CA PRO A 126 -16.02 -28.19 -40.07
C PRO A 126 -16.71 -26.83 -40.25
N GLU A 127 -17.37 -26.67 -41.39
CA GLU A 127 -18.26 -25.53 -41.66
C GLU A 127 -19.22 -25.40 -40.48
N PHE A 128 -19.04 -24.35 -39.68
CA PHE A 128 -19.98 -24.00 -38.65
C PHE A 128 -21.33 -23.73 -39.33
N PRO A 129 -22.42 -24.36 -38.88
CA PRO A 129 -23.74 -24.00 -39.35
C PRO A 129 -23.97 -22.51 -39.04
N PRO A 130 -24.73 -21.79 -39.88
CA PRO A 130 -24.96 -20.37 -39.69
C PRO A 130 -25.50 -20.14 -38.29
N LEU A 131 -24.95 -19.14 -37.60
CA LEU A 131 -25.45 -18.65 -36.32
C LEU A 131 -26.98 -18.55 -36.40
N PRO A 132 -27.73 -19.13 -35.45
CA PRO A 132 -29.18 -18.95 -35.43
C PRO A 132 -29.49 -17.45 -35.39
N PRO A 133 -30.54 -16.99 -36.08
CA PRO A 133 -30.92 -15.59 -36.07
C PRO A 133 -31.09 -15.12 -34.61
N PRO A 134 -30.72 -13.86 -34.31
CA PRO A 134 -30.92 -13.33 -32.98
C PRO A 134 -32.39 -13.54 -32.56
N PRO A 135 -32.64 -13.89 -31.30
CA PRO A 135 -34.00 -14.08 -30.82
C PRO A 135 -34.83 -12.82 -31.14
N PRO A 136 -36.12 -12.98 -31.49
CA PRO A 136 -36.98 -11.85 -31.82
C PRO A 136 -36.98 -10.86 -30.64
N PRO A 137 -37.12 -9.55 -30.90
CA PRO A 137 -37.18 -8.57 -29.82
C PRO A 137 -38.33 -8.95 -28.90
N LEU A 138 -38.00 -9.18 -27.62
CA LEU A 138 -38.98 -9.52 -26.61
C LEU A 138 -40.08 -8.45 -26.59
N PRO A 139 -41.36 -8.84 -26.52
CA PRO A 139 -42.48 -7.92 -26.60
C PRO A 139 -42.47 -6.96 -25.40
N PRO A 140 -42.97 -5.73 -25.57
CA PRO A 140 -43.02 -4.78 -24.48
C PRO A 140 -44.18 -5.17 -23.57
N GLN A 141 -43.93 -5.99 -22.53
CA GLN A 141 -44.67 -6.06 -21.27
C GLN A 141 -44.26 -7.31 -20.46
N SER A 142 -44.12 -7.12 -19.15
CA SER A 142 -44.04 -8.13 -18.08
C SER A 142 -42.74 -8.94 -17.94
N ALA A 143 -41.79 -8.42 -17.16
CA ALA A 143 -40.88 -9.24 -16.37
C ALA A 143 -40.42 -8.45 -15.15
N PHE A 144 -41.25 -8.42 -14.11
CA PHE A 144 -40.73 -8.22 -12.76
C PHE A 144 -39.86 -9.44 -12.46
N LEU A 145 -38.57 -9.35 -12.78
CA LEU A 145 -37.57 -10.23 -12.18
C LEU A 145 -37.70 -10.05 -10.66
N SER A 146 -37.93 -11.17 -9.96
CA SER A 146 -38.00 -11.21 -8.50
C SER A 146 -36.84 -10.43 -7.90
N LEU A 147 -37.15 -9.33 -7.20
CA LEU A 147 -36.18 -8.40 -6.59
C LEU A 147 -35.37 -9.03 -5.43
N SER A 148 -35.64 -10.30 -5.13
CA SER A 148 -34.96 -11.09 -4.11
C SER A 148 -33.47 -11.38 -4.39
N PHE A 149 -32.94 -11.07 -5.58
CA PHE A 149 -31.57 -11.40 -5.99
C PHE A 149 -30.66 -10.19 -6.29
N LEU A 150 -31.00 -9.00 -5.80
CA LEU A 150 -30.18 -7.81 -6.07
C LEU A 150 -28.86 -7.85 -5.27
N ASN A 151 -27.74 -7.88 -5.97
CA ASN A 151 -26.41 -7.70 -5.38
C ASN A 151 -26.15 -6.20 -5.17
N ILE A 152 -25.19 -5.83 -4.31
CA ILE A 152 -24.85 -4.41 -4.12
C ILE A 152 -24.35 -3.75 -5.40
N ASP A 153 -23.79 -4.57 -6.28
CA ASP A 153 -23.27 -4.26 -7.61
C ASP A 153 -24.38 -3.68 -8.48
N ASP A 154 -25.63 -4.07 -8.21
CA ASP A 154 -26.80 -3.56 -8.92
C ASP A 154 -27.26 -2.21 -8.36
N ILE A 155 -26.81 -1.77 -7.18
CA ILE A 155 -27.31 -0.53 -6.56
C ILE A 155 -26.97 0.72 -7.38
N PRO A 156 -25.75 0.91 -7.91
CA PRO A 156 -25.48 1.98 -8.88
C PRO A 156 -26.46 1.99 -10.06
N PHE A 157 -26.70 0.82 -10.66
CA PHE A 157 -27.63 0.64 -11.77
C PHE A 157 -29.09 0.92 -11.37
N LEU A 158 -29.52 0.47 -10.19
CA LEU A 158 -30.86 0.72 -9.65
C LEU A 158 -31.04 2.21 -9.38
N MET A 159 -30.05 2.87 -8.78
CA MET A 159 -30.09 4.31 -8.54
C MET A 159 -30.17 5.09 -9.86
N GLU A 160 -29.50 4.64 -10.92
CA GLU A 160 -29.60 5.24 -12.26
C GLU A 160 -30.97 4.98 -12.92
N ARG A 161 -31.48 3.75 -12.82
CA ARG A 161 -32.78 3.35 -13.36
C ARG A 161 -33.96 4.09 -12.73
N PHE A 162 -33.90 4.34 -11.43
CA PHE A 162 -34.95 5.03 -10.67
C PHE A 162 -34.74 6.55 -10.57
N ALA A 163 -33.59 7.08 -11.03
CA ALA A 163 -33.27 8.51 -10.96
C ALA A 163 -34.31 9.46 -11.61
N PRO A 164 -35.03 9.10 -12.69
CA PRO A 164 -36.01 10.01 -13.27
C PRO A 164 -37.46 9.78 -12.82
N THR A 165 -37.74 8.73 -12.03
CA THR A 165 -39.12 8.38 -11.64
C THR A 165 -39.50 8.99 -10.28
N PRO A 166 -40.71 9.54 -10.11
CA PRO A 166 -41.24 9.86 -8.79
C PRO A 166 -41.16 8.61 -7.90
N PHE A 167 -40.57 8.76 -6.71
CA PHE A 167 -40.14 7.68 -5.82
C PHE A 167 -41.25 6.69 -5.39
N ASP A 168 -42.50 7.00 -5.71
CA ASP A 168 -43.69 6.18 -5.45
C ASP A 168 -43.66 4.78 -6.12
N HIS A 169 -42.71 4.53 -7.04
CA HIS A 169 -42.63 3.29 -7.82
C HIS A 169 -41.40 2.43 -7.49
N ILE A 170 -40.59 2.80 -6.49
CA ILE A 170 -39.47 1.97 -6.03
C ILE A 170 -40.01 0.92 -5.05
N PRO A 171 -39.84 -0.39 -5.33
CA PRO A 171 -40.19 -1.45 -4.39
C PRO A 171 -39.51 -1.26 -3.04
N SER A 172 -40.22 -1.51 -1.93
CA SER A 172 -39.75 -1.16 -0.59
C SER A 172 -38.44 -1.85 -0.20
N ASP A 173 -38.22 -3.08 -0.68
CA ASP A 173 -37.01 -3.85 -0.50
C ASP A 173 -35.80 -3.24 -1.24
N VAL A 174 -36.04 -2.70 -2.45
CA VAL A 174 -35.02 -1.98 -3.23
C VAL A 174 -34.67 -0.66 -2.56
N PHE A 175 -35.68 0.08 -2.10
CA PHE A 175 -35.47 1.34 -1.39
C PHE A 175 -34.66 1.12 -0.11
N GLN A 176 -35.02 0.11 0.70
CA GLN A 176 -34.27 -0.26 1.90
C GLN A 176 -32.80 -0.59 1.59
N ARG A 177 -32.52 -1.31 0.50
CA ARG A 177 -31.15 -1.60 0.04
C ARG A 177 -30.38 -0.34 -0.36
N ILE A 178 -31.02 0.60 -1.07
CA ILE A 178 -30.42 1.91 -1.40
C ILE A 178 -30.13 2.71 -0.12
N GLN A 179 -31.05 2.73 0.84
CA GLN A 179 -30.85 3.40 2.12
C GLN A 179 -29.68 2.78 2.91
N MET A 180 -29.60 1.45 2.97
CA MET A 180 -28.49 0.73 3.61
C MET A 180 -27.16 1.00 2.90
N PHE A 181 -27.16 1.03 1.57
CA PHE A 181 -26.00 1.41 0.77
C PHE A 181 -25.56 2.83 1.06
N CYS A 182 -26.46 3.81 1.01
CA CYS A 182 -26.12 5.21 1.27
C CYS A 182 -25.80 5.51 2.73
N TYR A 183 -26.31 4.71 3.67
CA TYR A 183 -25.90 4.74 5.07
C TYR A 183 -24.47 4.21 5.23
N ARG A 184 -24.11 3.16 4.49
CA ARG A 184 -22.79 2.52 4.53
C ARG A 184 -21.73 3.28 3.73
N TYR A 185 -22.12 3.92 2.63
CA TYR A 185 -21.29 4.65 1.69
C TYR A 185 -21.83 6.08 1.47
N PRO A 186 -21.83 6.91 2.53
CA PRO A 186 -22.41 8.25 2.47
C PRO A 186 -21.73 9.16 1.44
N ALA A 187 -20.47 8.85 1.10
CA ALA A 187 -19.67 9.58 0.13
C ALA A 187 -20.01 9.28 -1.33
N TYR A 188 -20.79 8.24 -1.65
CA TYR A 188 -21.17 7.96 -3.04
C TYR A 188 -21.97 9.13 -3.65
N SER A 189 -21.71 9.50 -4.91
CA SER A 189 -22.19 10.75 -5.52
C SER A 189 -23.72 10.95 -5.42
N LYS A 190 -24.50 9.88 -5.63
CA LYS A 190 -25.97 9.89 -5.49
C LYS A 190 -26.45 9.83 -4.05
N CYS A 191 -25.63 9.33 -3.13
CA CYS A 191 -25.93 9.33 -1.70
C CYS A 191 -25.73 10.73 -1.09
N ARG A 192 -24.65 11.44 -1.51
CA ARG A 192 -24.32 12.80 -1.07
C ARG A 192 -25.43 13.81 -1.35
N LYS A 193 -26.04 13.75 -2.53
CA LYS A 193 -27.07 14.71 -2.94
C LYS A 193 -28.39 14.55 -2.17
N LYS A 194 -28.54 13.50 -1.35
CA LYS A 194 -29.77 13.17 -0.61
C LYS A 194 -31.03 13.16 -1.48
N GLU A 195 -30.88 13.00 -2.80
CA GLU A 195 -32.00 12.98 -3.76
C GLU A 195 -33.02 11.88 -3.39
N TRP A 196 -32.57 10.85 -2.66
CA TRP A 196 -33.36 9.72 -2.15
C TRP A 196 -33.98 9.91 -0.75
N MET A 197 -33.66 10.99 -0.01
CA MET A 197 -34.11 11.17 1.39
C MET A 197 -35.44 11.93 1.54
N ALA A 198 -36.08 12.35 0.45
CA ALA A 198 -37.36 13.04 0.50
C ALA A 198 -38.52 12.03 0.66
N LEU A 199 -38.67 11.44 1.85
CA LEU A 199 -39.90 10.91 2.49
C LEU A 199 -39.57 9.73 3.43
N GLN A 200 -40.08 9.84 4.67
CA GLN A 200 -40.12 8.85 5.74
C GLN A 200 -38.80 8.42 6.42
N THR A 201 -38.56 9.03 7.59
CA THR A 201 -37.77 8.48 8.69
C THR A 201 -38.41 7.19 9.19
N ILE A 202 -37.98 6.05 8.66
CA ILE A 202 -38.16 4.74 9.31
C ILE A 202 -36.84 4.41 10.00
N ALA A 203 -36.88 4.21 11.31
CA ALA A 203 -35.74 3.73 12.07
C ALA A 203 -35.42 2.30 11.60
N LEU A 204 -34.32 2.13 10.87
CA LEU A 204 -33.89 0.81 10.39
C LEU A 204 -33.37 -0.02 11.58
N PRO A 205 -33.75 -1.31 11.69
CA PRO A 205 -33.21 -2.20 12.71
C PRO A 205 -31.71 -2.41 12.46
N ILE A 206 -30.89 -2.12 13.48
CA ILE A 206 -29.47 -2.41 13.50
C ILE A 206 -29.33 -3.93 13.71
N GLN A 207 -29.42 -4.75 12.65
CA GLN A 207 -28.97 -6.15 12.62
C GLN A 207 -29.40 -6.86 11.33
N GLU A 208 -28.75 -6.59 10.19
CA GLU A 208 -28.60 -7.62 9.16
C GLU A 208 -27.19 -7.56 8.56
N ASN A 209 -26.50 -8.68 8.70
CA ASN A 209 -25.12 -8.91 8.32
C ASN A 209 -25.06 -9.24 6.81
N THR A 210 -25.15 -8.23 5.94
CA THR A 210 -24.93 -8.41 4.49
C THR A 210 -23.81 -7.49 4.01
N ASN A 211 -22.57 -8.02 4.09
CA ASN A 211 -21.36 -7.48 3.46
C ASN A 211 -21.42 -7.69 1.95
N HIS A 212 -22.41 -7.09 1.32
CA HIS A 212 -22.58 -7.17 -0.11
C HIS A 212 -21.62 -6.10 -0.66
N PHE A 213 -20.44 -6.51 -1.13
CA PHE A 213 -19.50 -5.68 -1.90
C PHE A 213 -19.54 -6.18 -3.34
N PRO A 214 -19.17 -5.36 -4.34
CA PRO A 214 -19.05 -5.89 -5.68
C PRO A 214 -18.14 -7.10 -5.75
N SER A 215 -18.50 -8.06 -6.57
CA SER A 215 -17.65 -9.24 -6.75
C SER A 215 -16.27 -8.78 -7.21
N ALA A 216 -15.23 -9.18 -6.49
CA ALA A 216 -13.87 -8.91 -6.91
C ALA A 216 -13.58 -9.82 -8.11
N SER A 217 -12.98 -9.26 -9.16
CA SER A 217 -12.60 -10.06 -10.31
C SER A 217 -11.65 -11.18 -9.85
N GLU A 218 -11.96 -12.43 -10.21
CA GLU A 218 -11.06 -13.55 -9.92
C GLU A 218 -9.75 -13.33 -10.69
N VAL A 219 -8.64 -13.24 -9.96
CA VAL A 219 -7.31 -13.12 -10.53
C VAL A 219 -6.64 -14.47 -10.44
N SER A 220 -5.96 -14.90 -11.51
CA SER A 220 -5.20 -16.15 -11.51
C SER A 220 -4.17 -16.16 -10.39
N GLN A 221 -4.34 -17.05 -9.42
CA GLN A 221 -3.38 -17.26 -8.36
C GLN A 221 -2.32 -18.26 -8.82
N ILE A 222 -1.06 -17.93 -8.53
CA ILE A 222 0.10 -18.74 -8.86
C ILE A 222 0.46 -19.62 -7.66
N ASP A 223 0.74 -20.90 -7.90
CA ASP A 223 1.31 -21.79 -6.89
C ASP A 223 2.80 -21.50 -6.72
N VAL A 224 3.15 -20.68 -5.73
CA VAL A 224 4.53 -20.29 -5.42
C VAL A 224 5.39 -21.47 -4.91
N LEU A 225 4.79 -22.61 -4.58
CA LEU A 225 5.52 -23.79 -4.12
C LEU A 225 5.75 -24.82 -5.24
N ASP A 226 5.26 -24.54 -6.46
CA ASP A 226 5.49 -25.41 -7.60
C ASP A 226 7.00 -25.53 -7.89
N ASN A 227 7.47 -26.75 -8.14
CA ASN A 227 8.89 -27.10 -8.35
C ASN A 227 9.86 -26.78 -7.19
N VAL A 228 9.36 -26.37 -6.01
CA VAL A 228 10.19 -26.18 -4.82
C VAL A 228 10.45 -27.55 -4.15
N PRO A 229 11.70 -27.88 -3.80
CA PRO A 229 12.02 -29.10 -3.07
C PRO A 229 11.20 -29.24 -1.78
N LYS A 230 10.68 -30.45 -1.51
CA LYS A 230 9.88 -30.73 -0.29
C LYS A 230 10.58 -30.33 1.01
N SER A 231 11.91 -30.40 1.05
CA SER A 231 12.72 -29.98 2.20
C SER A 231 12.58 -28.49 2.51
N LEU A 232 12.33 -27.63 1.51
CA LEU A 232 12.12 -26.19 1.68
C LEU A 232 10.65 -25.85 1.92
N ILE A 233 9.72 -26.65 1.39
CA ILE A 233 8.27 -26.44 1.57
C ILE A 233 7.88 -26.48 3.05
N ILE A 234 8.46 -27.42 3.82
CA ILE A 234 8.20 -27.53 5.27
C ILE A 234 8.58 -26.23 6.00
N ASP A 235 9.63 -25.58 5.51
CA ASP A 235 10.13 -24.34 6.07
C ASP A 235 9.42 -23.11 5.53
N ALA A 236 8.65 -23.19 4.45
CA ALA A 236 7.96 -22.02 3.88
C ALA A 236 6.84 -21.52 4.82
N PRO A 237 6.53 -20.22 4.82
CA PRO A 237 5.34 -19.69 5.49
C PRO A 237 4.09 -20.42 5.01
N GLN A 238 3.34 -21.02 5.92
CA GLN A 238 2.17 -21.84 5.56
C GLN A 238 0.97 -21.01 5.14
N PHE A 239 0.88 -19.75 5.57
CA PHE A 239 -0.26 -18.88 5.28
C PHE A 239 0.19 -17.52 4.80
N ALA A 240 -0.52 -17.00 3.80
CA ALA A 240 -0.36 -15.64 3.31
C ALA A 240 -0.59 -14.62 4.44
N PHE A 241 -1.58 -14.88 5.30
CA PHE A 241 -1.93 -14.06 6.46
C PHE A 241 -1.87 -14.94 7.71
N GLN A 242 -1.37 -14.42 8.83
CA GLN A 242 -1.42 -15.14 10.10
C GLN A 242 -2.85 -15.05 10.67
N GLU A 243 -3.47 -16.20 10.95
CA GLU A 243 -4.77 -16.23 11.64
C GLU A 243 -4.59 -15.74 13.08
N LEU A 244 -5.50 -14.88 13.53
CA LEU A 244 -5.55 -14.44 14.91
C LEU A 244 -5.86 -15.64 15.81
N LYS A 245 -5.00 -15.90 16.80
CA LYS A 245 -5.25 -16.93 17.82
C LYS A 245 -6.58 -16.67 18.51
N LYS A 246 -7.23 -17.73 18.97
CA LYS A 246 -8.56 -17.63 19.61
C LYS A 246 -8.53 -16.67 20.80
N GLU A 247 -7.49 -16.72 21.62
CA GLU A 247 -7.33 -15.87 22.80
C GLU A 247 -7.22 -14.39 22.40
N ASP A 248 -6.40 -14.09 21.40
CA ASP A 248 -6.20 -12.74 20.89
C ASP A 248 -7.49 -12.18 20.26
N ARG A 249 -8.26 -13.03 19.55
CA ARG A 249 -9.58 -12.71 19.01
C ARG A 249 -10.56 -12.31 20.11
N GLU A 250 -10.63 -13.10 21.18
CA GLU A 250 -11.49 -12.82 22.32
C GLU A 250 -11.08 -11.53 23.05
N ILE A 251 -9.77 -11.28 23.22
CA ILE A 251 -9.25 -10.04 23.81
C ILE A 251 -9.65 -8.84 22.96
N LEU A 252 -9.45 -8.91 21.64
CA LEU A 252 -9.76 -7.82 20.72
C LEU A 252 -11.26 -7.51 20.73
N LEU A 253 -12.13 -8.53 20.69
CA LEU A 253 -13.58 -8.35 20.75
C LEU A 253 -14.08 -7.78 22.09
N LYS A 254 -13.40 -8.06 23.22
CA LYS A 254 -13.76 -7.47 24.52
C LYS A 254 -13.63 -5.95 24.53
N THR A 255 -12.72 -5.37 23.74
CA THR A 255 -12.60 -3.90 23.63
C THR A 255 -13.86 -3.25 23.05
N CYS A 256 -14.61 -3.97 22.19
CA CYS A 256 -15.87 -3.50 21.61
C CYS A 256 -17.02 -3.38 22.61
N LEU A 257 -16.94 -4.09 23.75
CA LEU A 257 -18.00 -4.06 24.76
C LEU A 257 -17.98 -2.78 25.60
N HIS A 258 -16.80 -2.17 25.76
CA HIS A 258 -16.59 -1.15 26.80
C HIS A 258 -15.83 0.09 26.35
N GLN A 259 -15.02 0.01 25.29
CA GLN A 259 -14.07 1.06 24.95
C GLN A 259 -14.31 1.64 23.55
N VAL A 260 -14.70 0.81 22.59
CA VAL A 260 -14.81 1.20 21.18
C VAL A 260 -16.19 0.83 20.62
N LYS A 261 -16.82 1.76 19.91
CA LYS A 261 -18.05 1.47 19.14
C LYS A 261 -17.69 0.75 17.84
N CYS A 262 -17.34 -0.53 17.93
CA CYS A 262 -16.80 -1.32 16.81
C CYS A 262 -17.73 -1.46 15.61
N SER A 263 -19.05 -1.31 15.80
CA SER A 263 -20.05 -1.41 14.73
C SER A 263 -20.35 -0.08 14.03
N GLN A 264 -19.70 1.02 14.41
CA GLN A 264 -19.97 2.36 13.90
C GLN A 264 -18.73 2.97 13.25
N GLN A 265 -18.90 3.68 12.14
CA GLN A 265 -17.82 4.47 11.55
C GLN A 265 -17.44 5.65 12.45
N GLU A 266 -16.17 6.03 12.40
CA GLU A 266 -15.68 7.23 13.08
C GLU A 266 -15.68 8.39 12.09
N GLU A 267 -16.14 9.57 12.52
CA GLU A 267 -16.24 10.76 11.67
C GLU A 267 -14.88 11.10 11.03
N LYS A 268 -13.80 11.06 11.82
CA LYS A 268 -12.42 11.28 11.32
C LYS A 268 -12.04 10.33 10.17
N SER A 269 -12.48 9.08 10.20
CA SER A 269 -12.19 8.11 9.13
C SER A 269 -12.91 8.51 7.85
N THR A 270 -14.21 8.82 7.96
CA THR A 270 -15.00 9.26 6.80
C THR A 270 -14.54 10.59 6.21
N ILE A 271 -14.01 11.51 7.05
CA ILE A 271 -13.38 12.76 6.60
C ILE A 271 -12.08 12.45 5.84
N LYS A 272 -11.19 11.62 6.40
CA LYS A 272 -9.95 11.17 5.74
C LYS A 272 -10.24 10.56 4.36
N ARG A 273 -11.22 9.67 4.28
CA ARG A 273 -11.68 9.08 3.01
C ARG A 273 -12.10 10.15 1.99
N GLN A 274 -12.88 11.15 2.44
CA GLN A 274 -13.35 12.23 1.56
C GLN A 274 -12.20 13.13 1.10
N GLN A 275 -11.24 13.44 1.97
CA GLN A 275 -10.03 14.19 1.61
C GLN A 275 -9.24 13.46 0.53
N ILE A 276 -9.04 12.14 0.68
CA ILE A 276 -8.35 11.31 -0.33
C ILE A 276 -9.09 11.30 -1.67
N ALA A 277 -10.41 11.16 -1.65
CA ALA A 277 -11.22 11.23 -2.87
C ALA A 277 -11.03 12.59 -3.59
N ASN A 278 -10.98 13.69 -2.84
CA ASN A 278 -10.76 15.02 -3.40
C ASN A 278 -9.35 15.16 -3.99
N LEU A 279 -8.31 14.67 -3.29
CA LEU A 279 -6.93 14.66 -3.79
C LEU A 279 -6.81 13.92 -5.13
N GLU A 280 -7.40 12.73 -5.23
CA GLU A 280 -7.38 11.95 -6.47
C GLU A 280 -8.17 12.62 -7.59
N MET A 281 -9.33 13.20 -7.28
CA MET A 281 -10.12 13.98 -8.24
C MET A 281 -9.33 15.16 -8.79
N ASP A 282 -8.64 15.91 -7.94
CA ASP A 282 -7.90 17.10 -8.35
C ASP A 282 -6.64 16.75 -9.13
N LEU A 283 -5.93 15.68 -8.77
CA LEU A 283 -4.83 15.16 -9.56
C LEU A 283 -5.31 14.72 -10.95
N ALA A 284 -6.39 13.95 -11.01
CA ALA A 284 -6.87 13.42 -12.28
C ALA A 284 -7.40 14.52 -13.21
N LYS A 285 -7.97 15.63 -12.70
CA LYS A 285 -8.30 16.82 -13.51
C LYS A 285 -7.06 17.49 -14.12
N LYS A 286 -5.92 17.46 -13.42
CA LYS A 286 -4.65 18.04 -13.89
C LYS A 286 -3.96 17.17 -14.93
N VAL A 287 -4.01 15.86 -14.74
CA VAL A 287 -3.20 14.86 -15.44
C VAL A 287 -3.95 14.16 -16.58
N SER A 288 -5.28 14.05 -16.48
CA SER A 288 -6.09 13.23 -17.37
C SER A 288 -7.19 14.02 -18.06
N MET A 289 -7.42 13.72 -19.35
CA MET A 289 -8.56 14.25 -20.12
C MET A 289 -9.81 13.36 -20.01
N LYS A 290 -9.87 12.42 -19.06
CA LYS A 290 -11.05 11.56 -18.84
C LYS A 290 -12.28 12.39 -18.44
N SER A 291 -13.48 11.93 -18.81
CA SER A 291 -14.72 12.60 -18.39
C SER A 291 -14.87 12.55 -16.86
N ILE A 292 -15.34 13.65 -16.27
CA ILE A 292 -15.45 13.83 -14.81
C ILE A 292 -16.32 12.73 -14.17
N ASP A 293 -17.45 12.38 -14.79
CA ASP A 293 -18.37 11.38 -14.23
C ASP A 293 -17.72 9.99 -14.11
N LYS A 294 -16.97 9.57 -15.14
CA LYS A 294 -16.26 8.29 -15.13
C LYS A 294 -15.15 8.27 -14.07
N LEU A 295 -14.52 9.42 -13.84
CA LEU A 295 -13.44 9.56 -12.87
C LEU A 295 -13.95 9.44 -11.42
N GLU A 296 -15.10 10.03 -11.09
CA GLU A 296 -15.70 9.88 -9.77
C GLU A 296 -16.01 8.40 -9.46
N ASP A 297 -16.57 7.67 -10.43
CA ASP A 297 -16.89 6.26 -10.29
C ASP A 297 -15.62 5.39 -10.15
N ASP A 298 -14.57 5.69 -10.90
CA ASP A 298 -13.28 4.98 -10.83
C ASP A 298 -12.62 5.15 -9.42
N ILE A 299 -12.66 6.36 -8.86
CA ILE A 299 -12.11 6.67 -7.52
C ILE A 299 -12.94 5.99 -6.42
N GLU A 300 -14.27 6.09 -6.49
CA GLU A 300 -15.16 5.45 -5.53
C GLU A 300 -15.03 3.92 -5.58
N LEU A 301 -14.87 3.33 -6.77
CA LEU A 301 -14.58 1.91 -6.92
C LEU A 301 -13.27 1.53 -6.22
N ARG A 302 -12.20 2.31 -6.41
CA ARG A 302 -10.90 2.06 -5.75
C ARG A 302 -11.01 2.12 -4.23
N LEU A 303 -11.63 3.16 -3.67
CA LEU A 303 -11.85 3.33 -2.24
C LEU A 303 -12.69 2.17 -1.65
N MET A 304 -13.76 1.78 -2.34
CA MET A 304 -14.61 0.66 -1.95
C MET A 304 -13.85 -0.67 -1.96
N ARG A 305 -12.95 -0.89 -2.94
CA ARG A 305 -12.12 -2.10 -3.01
C ARG A 305 -11.15 -2.20 -1.83
N ILE A 306 -10.58 -1.08 -1.38
CA ILE A 306 -9.79 -1.04 -0.13
C ILE A 306 -10.66 -1.43 1.07
N GLN A 307 -11.86 -0.85 1.18
CA GLN A 307 -12.78 -1.19 2.27
C GLN A 307 -13.17 -2.67 2.25
N GLN A 308 -13.32 -3.27 1.06
CA GLN A 308 -13.57 -4.70 0.89
C GLN A 308 -12.37 -5.54 1.33
N VAL A 309 -11.13 -5.14 1.02
CA VAL A 309 -9.90 -5.79 1.53
C VAL A 309 -9.91 -5.81 3.06
N LYS A 310 -10.17 -4.67 3.71
CA LYS A 310 -10.23 -4.60 5.18
C LYS A 310 -11.31 -5.51 5.75
N ASN A 311 -12.48 -5.55 5.10
CA ASN A 311 -13.57 -6.41 5.53
C ASN A 311 -13.23 -7.91 5.36
N SER A 312 -12.58 -8.29 4.26
CA SER A 312 -12.04 -9.64 4.05
C SER A 312 -11.02 -10.01 5.14
N LEU A 313 -10.17 -9.07 5.57
CA LEU A 313 -9.24 -9.31 6.70
C LEU A 313 -9.97 -9.54 8.02
N LEU A 314 -11.00 -8.75 8.33
CA LEU A 314 -11.82 -8.97 9.53
C LEU A 314 -12.58 -10.31 9.48
N GLN A 315 -13.02 -10.73 8.29
CA GLN A 315 -13.67 -12.02 8.08
C GLN A 315 -12.69 -13.16 8.30
N PHE A 316 -11.49 -13.07 7.72
CA PHE A 316 -10.40 -14.02 7.94
C PHE A 316 -9.98 -14.09 9.42
N ALA A 317 -9.96 -12.96 10.12
CA ALA A 317 -9.68 -12.89 11.55
C ALA A 317 -10.82 -13.38 12.45
N GLY A 318 -12.01 -13.65 11.89
CA GLY A 318 -13.19 -14.14 12.62
C GLY A 318 -13.90 -13.09 13.48
N ILE A 319 -13.78 -11.80 13.16
CA ILE A 319 -14.35 -10.68 13.94
C ILE A 319 -15.32 -9.79 13.15
N ALA A 320 -15.51 -10.03 11.85
CA ALA A 320 -16.37 -9.22 10.96
C ALA A 320 -17.85 -9.12 11.41
N ASN A 321 -18.34 -10.05 12.24
CA ASN A 321 -19.71 -10.02 12.75
C ASN A 321 -19.92 -8.93 13.83
N SER A 322 -18.85 -8.39 14.39
CA SER A 322 -18.91 -7.45 15.53
C SER A 322 -18.15 -6.15 15.28
N VAL A 323 -17.30 -6.14 14.25
CA VAL A 323 -16.41 -5.03 13.92
C VAL A 323 -16.62 -4.63 12.48
N VAL A 324 -16.80 -3.32 12.26
CA VAL A 324 -16.78 -2.69 10.94
C VAL A 324 -15.42 -1.98 10.80
N PRO A 325 -14.64 -2.25 9.74
CA PRO A 325 -13.32 -1.63 9.60
C PRO A 325 -13.46 -0.14 9.31
N ALA A 326 -12.47 0.65 9.73
CA ALA A 326 -12.44 2.09 9.47
C ALA A 326 -12.47 2.38 7.96
N ASP A 327 -13.51 3.09 7.51
CA ASP A 327 -13.64 3.55 6.13
C ASP A 327 -12.91 4.87 5.95
N ASP A 328 -11.58 4.77 5.82
CA ASP A 328 -10.65 5.90 5.75
C ASP A 328 -9.98 6.05 4.37
N GLY A 329 -10.33 5.22 3.39
CA GLY A 329 -9.77 5.29 2.03
C GLY A 329 -8.33 4.80 1.86
N THR A 330 -7.70 4.31 2.94
CA THR A 330 -6.32 3.81 2.98
C THR A 330 -6.28 2.36 3.41
N PHE A 331 -5.23 1.63 3.05
CA PHE A 331 -4.90 0.33 3.62
C PHE A 331 -3.66 0.51 4.49
N GLN A 332 -3.62 -0.08 5.69
CA GLN A 332 -2.42 0.03 6.54
C GLN A 332 -1.97 1.50 6.68
N ASP A 333 -2.89 2.34 7.16
CA ASP A 333 -2.76 3.80 7.41
C ASP A 333 -2.46 4.72 6.21
N ASP A 334 -1.38 4.50 5.47
CA ASP A 334 -0.84 5.41 4.46
C ASP A 334 -0.72 4.79 3.06
N ILE A 335 -1.00 3.49 2.91
CA ILE A 335 -0.93 2.81 1.61
C ILE A 335 -2.24 3.01 0.82
N LEU A 336 -2.09 3.52 -0.40
CA LEU A 336 -3.12 3.46 -1.44
C LEU A 336 -2.95 2.14 -2.22
N LEU A 337 -4.07 1.51 -2.57
CA LEU A 337 -4.09 0.32 -3.41
C LEU A 337 -4.82 0.60 -4.71
N THR A 338 -4.31 0.06 -5.80
CA THR A 338 -5.07 0.00 -7.05
C THR A 338 -6.22 -0.98 -6.92
N VAL A 339 -7.21 -0.89 -7.83
CA VAL A 339 -8.30 -1.88 -7.91
C VAL A 339 -7.74 -3.29 -8.14
N GLN A 340 -6.69 -3.43 -8.96
CA GLN A 340 -6.06 -4.71 -9.24
C GLN A 340 -5.36 -5.30 -8.01
N GLN A 341 -4.57 -4.49 -7.29
CA GLN A 341 -3.92 -4.90 -6.05
C GLN A 341 -4.95 -5.32 -5.00
N SER A 342 -6.04 -4.55 -4.87
CA SER A 342 -7.14 -4.87 -3.96
C SER A 342 -7.81 -6.20 -4.32
N ASN A 343 -8.13 -6.42 -5.60
CA ASN A 343 -8.70 -7.69 -6.08
C ASN A 343 -7.78 -8.88 -5.77
N GLN A 344 -6.48 -8.72 -5.97
CA GLN A 344 -5.49 -9.76 -5.67
C GLN A 344 -5.38 -10.06 -4.17
N LEU A 345 -5.49 -9.03 -3.32
CA LEU A 345 -5.55 -9.23 -1.87
C LEU A 345 -6.83 -9.93 -1.46
N ILE A 346 -7.99 -9.49 -1.95
CA ILE A 346 -9.29 -10.13 -1.66
C ILE A 346 -9.25 -11.62 -2.06
N ASN A 347 -8.75 -11.93 -3.26
CA ASN A 347 -8.61 -13.31 -3.72
C ASN A 347 -7.62 -14.11 -2.85
N SER A 348 -6.47 -13.54 -2.48
CA SER A 348 -5.51 -14.19 -1.56
C SER A 348 -6.10 -14.46 -0.17
N ILE A 349 -6.89 -13.52 0.36
CA ILE A 349 -7.49 -13.63 1.70
C ILE A 349 -8.63 -14.67 1.70
N ASN A 350 -9.51 -14.61 0.70
CA ASN A 350 -10.70 -15.46 0.65
C ASN A 350 -10.38 -16.90 0.24
N ASN A 351 -9.29 -17.12 -0.51
CA ASN A 351 -8.89 -18.43 -1.02
C ASN A 351 -7.43 -18.77 -0.62
N PRO A 352 -7.14 -19.01 0.67
CA PRO A 352 -5.77 -19.26 1.12
C PRO A 352 -5.16 -20.55 0.52
N GLU A 353 -6.01 -21.54 0.18
CA GLU A 353 -5.65 -22.92 -0.14
C GLU A 353 -5.71 -23.29 -1.65
N ILE A 354 -6.11 -22.38 -2.55
CA ILE A 354 -6.35 -22.76 -3.96
C ILE A 354 -5.03 -23.01 -4.70
N ARG A 355 -4.71 -24.30 -4.89
CA ARG A 355 -3.79 -24.80 -5.92
C ARG A 355 -4.46 -24.68 -7.30
N LYS A 356 -4.02 -23.72 -8.12
CA LYS A 356 -4.24 -23.74 -9.58
C LYS A 356 -2.91 -23.75 -10.32
N LYS A 357 -2.89 -24.51 -11.42
CA LYS A 357 -1.72 -24.97 -12.18
C LYS A 357 -1.12 -23.86 -13.07
N ARG A 358 0.22 -23.88 -13.18
CA ARG A 358 1.11 -23.37 -14.25
C ARG A 358 1.57 -21.90 -14.17
N GLN A 359 2.69 -21.70 -13.47
CA GLN A 359 3.90 -20.89 -13.80
C GLN A 359 4.62 -20.53 -12.48
N SER A 360 5.94 -20.72 -12.35
CA SER A 360 6.67 -20.20 -11.18
C SER A 360 6.78 -18.69 -11.31
N LEU A 361 6.32 -17.96 -10.30
CA LEU A 361 6.35 -16.51 -10.27
C LEU A 361 7.80 -16.02 -10.14
N PHE A 362 8.35 -15.42 -11.20
CA PHE A 362 9.49 -14.54 -11.02
C PHE A 362 9.00 -13.34 -10.21
N LEU A 363 9.76 -12.95 -9.19
CA LEU A 363 9.38 -11.83 -8.32
C LEU A 363 9.16 -10.53 -9.11
N ASP A 364 9.79 -10.43 -10.29
CA ASP A 364 9.67 -9.32 -11.22
C ASP A 364 8.32 -9.31 -11.98
N ASP A 365 7.56 -10.42 -11.97
CA ASP A 365 6.21 -10.56 -12.54
C ASP A 365 5.09 -10.39 -11.49
N LEU A 366 5.44 -10.08 -10.22
CA LEU A 366 4.44 -9.75 -9.23
C LEU A 366 3.79 -8.39 -9.52
N PRO A 367 2.49 -8.22 -9.25
CA PRO A 367 1.72 -7.00 -9.47
C PRO A 367 2.14 -5.78 -8.63
N ASN A 368 3.20 -5.92 -7.82
CA ASN A 368 3.92 -4.78 -7.28
C ASN A 368 5.03 -4.47 -8.27
N GLU A 369 4.64 -3.86 -9.39
CA GLU A 369 5.52 -3.62 -10.53
C GLU A 369 6.74 -2.83 -10.04
N LYS A 370 7.90 -3.47 -10.06
CA LYS A 370 9.14 -2.79 -9.73
C LYS A 370 9.43 -1.72 -10.76
N TRP A 371 10.12 -0.68 -10.35
CA TRP A 371 10.67 0.29 -11.29
C TRP A 371 11.83 -0.33 -12.07
N ASN A 372 11.90 -0.04 -13.37
CA ASN A 372 13.09 -0.38 -14.14
C ASN A 372 14.22 0.62 -13.83
N VAL A 373 15.10 0.27 -12.89
CA VAL A 373 16.23 1.10 -12.45
C VAL A 373 17.46 1.03 -13.37
N THR A 374 17.35 0.43 -14.58
CA THR A 374 18.43 0.55 -15.57
C THR A 374 18.57 1.96 -16.12
N VAL A 375 17.50 2.75 -16.01
CA VAL A 375 17.44 4.18 -16.26
C VAL A 375 16.98 4.92 -14.99
N PRO A 376 17.30 6.21 -14.84
CA PRO A 376 16.76 7.00 -13.74
C PRO A 376 15.22 7.01 -13.73
N ILE A 377 14.64 6.87 -12.53
CA ILE A 377 13.19 7.01 -12.31
C ILE A 377 12.83 8.49 -12.45
N LYS A 378 12.00 8.82 -13.43
CA LYS A 378 11.55 10.20 -13.60
C LYS A 378 10.61 10.60 -12.48
N TYR A 379 10.71 11.85 -12.05
CA TYR A 379 9.75 12.45 -11.13
C TYR A 379 9.36 13.87 -11.53
N VAL A 380 8.15 14.26 -11.17
CA VAL A 380 7.58 15.59 -11.39
C VAL A 380 7.17 16.17 -10.04
N LEU A 381 7.36 17.46 -9.86
CA LEU A 381 6.91 18.22 -8.70
C LEU A 381 5.65 19.01 -9.12
N ASP A 382 4.52 18.76 -8.46
CA ASP A 382 3.28 19.50 -8.72
C ASP A 382 3.43 20.98 -8.36
N SER A 383 2.70 21.84 -9.05
CA SER A 383 2.72 23.28 -8.80
C SER A 383 2.19 23.70 -7.42
N SER A 384 1.63 22.76 -6.64
CA SER A 384 1.28 22.96 -5.23
C SER A 384 2.48 23.02 -4.28
N LEU A 385 3.65 22.52 -4.68
CA LEU A 385 4.87 22.60 -3.89
C LEU A 385 5.52 23.98 -4.10
N ASP A 386 5.86 24.65 -3.00
CA ASP A 386 6.70 25.85 -3.08
C ASP A 386 8.19 25.46 -3.20
N LEU A 387 9.06 26.45 -3.44
CA LEU A 387 10.50 26.20 -3.64
C LEU A 387 11.17 25.47 -2.46
N ASN A 388 10.68 25.68 -1.22
CA ASN A 388 11.23 25.01 -0.05
C ASN A 388 10.76 23.55 0.01
N ASP A 389 9.49 23.30 -0.29
CA ASP A 389 8.94 21.95 -0.41
C ASP A 389 9.64 21.14 -1.52
N GLU A 390 9.87 21.75 -2.68
CA GLU A 390 10.64 21.15 -3.78
C GLU A 390 12.06 20.77 -3.31
N GLU A 391 12.74 21.65 -2.58
CA GLU A 391 14.08 21.39 -2.05
C GLU A 391 14.09 20.21 -1.07
N LEU A 392 13.07 20.08 -0.22
CA LEU A 392 12.93 18.96 0.70
C LEU A 392 12.73 17.63 -0.04
N VAL A 393 11.91 17.60 -1.10
CA VAL A 393 11.75 16.41 -1.94
C VAL A 393 13.07 16.04 -2.61
N MET A 394 13.77 17.00 -3.21
CA MET A 394 15.05 16.74 -3.85
C MET A 394 16.12 16.24 -2.86
N LYS A 395 16.15 16.77 -1.62
CA LYS A 395 17.06 16.29 -0.57
C LYS A 395 16.76 14.85 -0.16
N ALA A 396 15.49 14.51 0.04
CA ALA A 396 15.06 13.15 0.37
C ALA A 396 15.43 12.14 -0.73
N LEU A 397 15.19 12.50 -2.00
CA LEU A 397 15.58 11.67 -3.14
C LEU A 397 17.10 11.50 -3.21
N ASN A 398 17.87 12.58 -3.06
CA ASN A 398 19.33 12.52 -3.05
C ASN A 398 19.88 11.65 -1.90
N GLU A 399 19.22 11.59 -0.74
CA GLU A 399 19.59 10.68 0.34
C GLU A 399 19.49 9.21 -0.10
N ILE A 400 18.41 8.82 -0.78
CA ILE A 400 18.24 7.48 -1.36
C ILE A 400 19.31 7.22 -2.44
N GLU A 401 19.54 8.18 -3.34
CA GLU A 401 20.54 8.03 -4.42
C GLU A 401 21.98 7.89 -3.91
N SER A 402 22.29 8.53 -2.78
CA SER A 402 23.64 8.53 -2.21
C SER A 402 24.02 7.20 -1.56
N GLN A 403 23.03 6.39 -1.18
CA GLN A 403 23.20 5.13 -0.47
C GLN A 403 22.85 3.90 -1.32
N THR A 404 22.17 4.09 -2.45
CA THR A 404 21.72 3.00 -3.33
C THR A 404 22.12 3.24 -4.80
N CYS A 405 21.90 2.25 -5.65
CA CYS A 405 22.06 2.42 -7.10
C CYS A 405 20.89 3.15 -7.77
N ILE A 406 19.77 3.35 -7.06
CA ILE A 406 18.57 3.98 -7.61
C ILE A 406 18.93 5.42 -7.95
N LYS A 407 18.46 5.88 -9.11
CA LYS A 407 18.63 7.25 -9.59
C LYS A 407 17.28 7.85 -9.93
N PHE A 408 17.14 9.15 -9.72
CA PHE A 408 15.96 9.94 -9.98
C PHE A 408 16.30 11.08 -10.94
N GLU A 409 15.38 11.40 -11.84
CA GLU A 409 15.56 12.49 -12.80
C GLU A 409 14.35 13.43 -12.77
N LEU A 410 14.59 14.72 -12.50
CA LEU A 410 13.54 15.73 -12.47
C LEU A 410 13.04 16.03 -13.89
N ALA A 411 11.78 15.68 -14.16
CA ALA A 411 11.09 16.05 -15.38
C ALA A 411 10.34 17.38 -15.19
N ARG A 412 10.77 18.43 -15.91
CA ARG A 412 10.14 19.76 -15.87
C ARG A 412 8.80 19.81 -16.63
N ILE A 413 8.56 18.82 -17.48
CA ILE A 413 7.31 18.57 -18.18
C ILE A 413 6.88 17.14 -17.87
N GLN A 414 5.58 16.89 -17.85
CA GLN A 414 5.06 15.54 -17.63
C GLN A 414 5.57 14.59 -18.74
N PRO A 415 6.30 13.52 -18.40
CA PRO A 415 6.82 12.59 -19.40
C PRO A 415 5.72 11.64 -19.91
N ASN A 416 5.91 11.10 -21.11
CA ASN A 416 5.02 10.10 -21.74
C ASN A 416 5.29 8.67 -21.24
N GLU A 417 5.77 8.50 -20.01
CA GLU A 417 6.06 7.22 -19.38
C GLU A 417 5.73 7.31 -17.88
N SER A 418 5.58 6.16 -17.20
CA SER A 418 5.26 6.15 -15.78
C SER A 418 6.36 6.84 -14.96
N HIS A 419 5.94 7.72 -14.05
CA HIS A 419 6.84 8.56 -13.26
C HIS A 419 6.24 8.83 -11.87
N LEU A 420 7.10 9.22 -10.94
CA LEU A 420 6.66 9.69 -9.62
C LEU A 420 6.11 11.12 -9.73
N PHE A 421 5.04 11.42 -9.02
CA PHE A 421 4.40 12.75 -9.06
C PHE A 421 4.13 13.23 -7.64
N TYR A 422 4.92 14.20 -7.17
CA TYR A 422 4.85 14.69 -5.79
C TYR A 422 3.81 15.81 -5.67
N VAL A 423 2.85 15.65 -4.76
CA VAL A 423 1.71 16.56 -4.56
C VAL A 423 1.62 17.00 -3.10
N LYS A 424 1.36 18.28 -2.86
CA LYS A 424 1.16 18.80 -1.51
C LYS A 424 -0.25 18.49 -1.00
N ILE A 425 -0.33 17.96 0.22
CA ILE A 425 -1.55 17.88 1.04
C ILE A 425 -1.63 19.15 1.88
N PHE A 426 -2.76 19.84 1.86
CA PHE A 426 -2.98 21.06 2.65
C PHE A 426 -3.63 20.76 4.00
N GLU A 427 -4.30 19.63 4.11
CA GLU A 427 -4.95 19.12 5.31
C GLU A 427 -3.92 18.69 6.35
N SER A 428 -4.13 19.09 7.61
CA SER A 428 -3.13 18.92 8.68
C SER A 428 -3.13 17.54 9.34
N ASP A 429 -4.14 16.70 9.07
CA ASP A 429 -4.30 15.39 9.72
C ASP A 429 -3.73 14.22 8.89
N LEU A 430 -3.30 14.48 7.65
CA LEU A 430 -2.63 13.51 6.78
C LEU A 430 -1.18 13.91 6.58
N CYS A 431 -0.25 13.01 6.89
CA CYS A 431 1.18 13.27 6.67
C CYS A 431 1.64 12.86 5.27
N GLY A 432 1.36 11.64 4.86
CA GLY A 432 1.80 11.09 3.58
C GLY A 432 0.85 10.00 3.11
N LEU A 433 0.76 9.84 1.79
CA LEU A 433 0.06 8.75 1.15
C LEU A 433 0.79 8.34 -0.12
N SER A 434 0.92 7.04 -0.34
CA SER A 434 1.63 6.49 -1.48
C SER A 434 1.04 5.17 -1.92
N TYR A 435 1.11 4.88 -3.21
CA TYR A 435 0.85 3.53 -3.70
C TYR A 435 2.02 2.61 -3.39
N ILE A 436 1.76 1.31 -3.30
CA ILE A 436 2.85 0.34 -3.16
C ILE A 436 3.34 -0.15 -4.53
N GLY A 437 4.59 0.16 -4.86
CA GLY A 437 5.21 -0.16 -6.16
C GLY A 437 4.81 0.82 -7.27
N ARG A 438 5.24 0.52 -8.51
CA ARG A 438 4.95 1.34 -9.69
C ARG A 438 3.47 1.21 -10.07
N VAL A 439 2.83 2.35 -10.25
CA VAL A 439 1.51 2.48 -10.88
C VAL A 439 1.69 3.15 -12.24
N GLU A 440 0.96 2.68 -13.23
CA GLU A 440 1.07 3.15 -14.61
C GLU A 440 0.60 4.60 -14.80
N ASP A 441 1.15 5.21 -15.85
CA ASP A 441 1.08 6.62 -16.25
C ASP A 441 1.59 7.62 -15.20
N VAL A 442 0.92 7.73 -14.05
CA VAL A 442 1.29 8.67 -12.97
C VAL A 442 1.18 7.97 -11.63
N ASN A 443 2.29 7.93 -10.90
CA ASN A 443 2.35 7.38 -9.55
C ASN A 443 2.43 8.52 -8.52
N PRO A 444 1.29 8.93 -7.93
CA PRO A 444 1.28 10.07 -7.03
C PRO A 444 1.84 9.72 -5.65
N ILE A 445 2.62 10.64 -5.11
CA ILE A 445 3.05 10.66 -3.72
C ILE A 445 2.50 11.95 -3.10
N TYR A 446 1.56 11.81 -2.18
CA TYR A 446 0.94 12.95 -1.50
C TYR A 446 1.69 13.22 -0.19
N LEU A 447 2.05 14.48 0.07
CA LEU A 447 2.89 14.87 1.20
C LEU A 447 2.36 16.13 1.89
N SER A 448 2.26 16.09 3.21
CA SER A 448 2.09 17.26 4.05
C SER A 448 3.44 17.69 4.62
N PHE A 449 3.82 18.92 4.30
CA PHE A 449 5.04 19.55 4.79
C PHE A 449 4.86 20.16 6.19
N THR A 450 3.72 19.91 6.84
CA THR A 450 3.45 20.32 8.23
C THR A 450 3.80 19.24 9.26
N CYS A 451 4.03 18.01 8.81
CA CYS A 451 4.44 16.90 9.67
C CYS A 451 5.93 16.97 10.03
N ASN A 452 6.25 16.47 11.22
CA ASN A 452 7.62 16.44 11.73
C ASN A 452 8.52 15.50 10.90
N GLU A 453 9.83 15.79 10.91
CA GLU A 453 10.85 14.98 10.24
C GLU A 453 10.55 14.75 8.74
N THR A 454 10.15 15.83 8.05
CA THR A 454 9.62 15.82 6.68
C THR A 454 10.50 15.09 5.67
N ILE A 455 11.83 15.17 5.76
CA ILE A 455 12.74 14.43 4.85
C ILE A 455 12.50 12.93 4.97
N GLY A 456 12.48 12.37 6.18
CA GLY A 456 12.26 10.93 6.34
C GLY A 456 10.82 10.50 6.06
N LEU A 457 9.84 11.39 6.23
CA LEU A 457 8.49 11.16 5.72
C LEU A 457 8.49 11.02 4.19
N ILE A 458 9.14 11.92 3.47
CA ILE A 458 9.25 11.84 1.99
C ILE A 458 9.95 10.55 1.56
N ILE A 459 11.03 10.16 2.27
CA ILE A 459 11.72 8.89 2.04
C ILE A 459 10.76 7.71 2.27
N HIS A 460 10.01 7.69 3.37
CA HIS A 460 9.04 6.65 3.70
C HIS A 460 8.01 6.44 2.58
N GLU A 461 7.34 7.52 2.15
CA GLU A 461 6.35 7.45 1.07
C GLU A 461 6.97 7.09 -0.28
N THR A 462 8.21 7.53 -0.54
CA THR A 462 8.94 7.13 -1.74
C THR A 462 9.31 5.64 -1.70
N LEU A 463 9.65 5.08 -0.53
CA LEU A 463 9.91 3.66 -0.36
C LEU A 463 8.65 2.81 -0.60
N HIS A 464 7.46 3.29 -0.21
CA HIS A 464 6.20 2.69 -0.63
C HIS A 464 6.08 2.66 -2.15
N ALA A 465 6.29 3.80 -2.83
CA ALA A 465 6.23 3.87 -4.29
C ALA A 465 7.28 2.97 -4.97
N LEU A 466 8.41 2.72 -4.31
CA LEU A 466 9.43 1.77 -4.74
C LEU A 466 9.06 0.31 -4.47
N GLY A 467 7.99 0.01 -3.75
CA GLY A 467 7.47 -1.34 -3.49
C GLY A 467 7.79 -1.91 -2.10
N VAL A 468 8.26 -1.08 -1.17
CA VAL A 468 8.57 -1.51 0.21
C VAL A 468 7.32 -1.37 1.09
N ASN A 469 6.97 -2.44 1.81
CA ASN A 469 5.88 -2.43 2.79
C ASN A 469 6.42 -2.20 4.21
N HIS A 470 5.52 -1.94 5.15
CA HIS A 470 5.86 -1.73 6.54
C HIS A 470 6.58 -2.90 7.20
N GLN A 471 7.62 -2.57 7.97
CA GLN A 471 8.52 -3.52 8.59
C GLN A 471 7.83 -4.41 9.65
N GLN A 472 6.86 -3.88 10.41
CA GLN A 472 6.12 -4.65 11.42
C GLN A 472 5.12 -5.66 10.83
N LEU A 473 4.94 -5.69 9.51
CA LEU A 473 3.97 -6.56 8.84
C LEU A 473 4.62 -7.79 8.19
N ARG A 474 5.93 -7.94 8.34
CA ARG A 474 6.65 -9.13 7.87
C ARG A 474 6.08 -10.42 8.46
N SER A 475 6.16 -11.51 7.71
CA SER A 475 5.70 -12.84 8.16
C SER A 475 6.46 -13.40 9.36
N ASP A 476 7.66 -12.89 9.64
CA ASP A 476 8.49 -13.25 10.80
C ASP A 476 8.39 -12.24 11.96
N ARG A 477 7.53 -11.22 11.87
CA ARG A 477 7.45 -10.12 12.85
C ARG A 477 7.18 -10.60 14.28
N ASP A 478 6.44 -11.69 14.43
CA ASP A 478 6.11 -12.27 15.74
C ASP A 478 7.33 -12.89 16.45
N ASP A 479 8.47 -13.10 15.80
CA ASP A 479 9.73 -13.48 16.46
C ASP A 479 10.41 -12.28 17.16
N TYR A 480 10.04 -11.07 16.77
CA TYR A 480 10.63 -9.80 17.21
C TYR A 480 9.65 -8.96 18.04
N LEU A 481 8.35 -9.08 17.77
CA LEU A 481 7.31 -8.26 18.37
C LEU A 481 6.30 -9.08 19.17
N THR A 482 5.74 -8.43 20.17
CA THR A 482 4.46 -8.81 20.79
C THR A 482 3.45 -7.74 20.42
N VAL A 483 2.38 -8.14 19.73
CA VAL A 483 1.24 -7.27 19.42
C VAL A 483 0.29 -7.26 20.62
N ASN A 484 0.00 -6.07 21.15
CA ASN A 484 -0.84 -5.90 22.33
C ASN A 484 -2.33 -5.74 21.94
N TRP A 485 -2.98 -6.85 21.62
CA TRP A 485 -4.37 -6.87 21.12
C TRP A 485 -5.41 -6.23 22.06
N GLU A 486 -5.16 -6.17 23.37
CA GLU A 486 -6.04 -5.50 24.35
C GLU A 486 -6.07 -3.97 24.17
N ASN A 487 -5.07 -3.39 23.53
CA ASN A 487 -4.96 -1.94 23.36
C ASN A 487 -5.12 -1.50 21.90
N ILE A 488 -5.49 -2.39 20.99
CA ILE A 488 -5.68 -2.07 19.57
C ILE A 488 -7.15 -1.73 19.32
N ASN A 489 -7.42 -0.62 18.63
CA ASN A 489 -8.76 -0.36 18.10
C ASN A 489 -9.09 -1.43 17.05
N PRO A 490 -10.09 -2.31 17.26
CA PRO A 490 -10.38 -3.40 16.34
C PRO A 490 -10.72 -2.95 14.91
N LYS A 491 -11.20 -1.72 14.75
CA LYS A 491 -11.52 -1.12 13.45
C LYS A 491 -10.27 -0.86 12.59
N LEU A 492 -9.09 -0.85 13.20
CA LEU A 492 -7.77 -0.65 12.57
C LEU A 492 -6.97 -1.96 12.50
N TYR A 493 -7.64 -3.12 12.51
CA TYR A 493 -7.00 -4.44 12.47
C TYR A 493 -6.03 -4.60 11.28
N ASP A 494 -6.33 -3.97 10.14
CA ASP A 494 -5.48 -4.01 8.95
C ASP A 494 -4.06 -3.47 9.21
N TYR A 495 -3.89 -2.53 10.15
CA TYR A 495 -2.58 -1.96 10.53
C TYR A 495 -1.65 -3.01 11.18
N PHE A 496 -2.22 -4.14 11.62
CA PHE A 496 -1.49 -5.23 12.28
C PHE A 496 -1.60 -6.55 11.51
N ALA A 497 -2.36 -6.61 10.43
CA ALA A 497 -2.47 -7.81 9.61
C ALA A 497 -1.13 -8.08 8.89
N VAL A 498 -0.54 -9.26 9.11
CA VAL A 498 0.70 -9.69 8.43
C VAL A 498 0.50 -9.66 6.92
N SER A 499 1.48 -9.14 6.19
CA SER A 499 1.46 -9.04 4.74
C SER A 499 1.55 -10.41 4.06
N ASP A 500 0.90 -10.53 2.90
CA ASP A 500 0.89 -11.75 2.08
C ASP A 500 2.33 -12.20 1.74
N SER A 501 2.80 -13.26 2.39
CA SER A 501 4.15 -13.79 2.18
C SER A 501 4.40 -14.29 0.76
N LYS A 502 3.33 -14.52 -0.02
CA LYS A 502 3.43 -14.88 -1.45
C LYS A 502 3.73 -13.66 -2.34
N LYS A 503 3.63 -12.44 -1.81
CA LYS A 503 3.84 -11.17 -2.54
C LYS A 503 5.03 -10.35 -2.04
N PHE A 504 5.47 -10.56 -0.80
CA PHE A 504 6.58 -9.82 -0.20
C PHE A 504 7.73 -10.73 0.18
N THR A 505 8.95 -10.30 -0.12
CA THR A 505 10.19 -10.97 0.29
C THR A 505 11.08 -10.01 1.04
N SER A 506 11.84 -10.53 2.00
CA SER A 506 12.87 -9.80 2.74
C SER A 506 14.20 -9.73 2.02
N TYR A 507 14.38 -10.49 0.93
CA TYR A 507 15.68 -10.75 0.28
C TYR A 507 16.79 -11.19 1.25
N GLY A 508 16.45 -11.88 2.34
CA GLY A 508 17.42 -12.31 3.35
C GLY A 508 17.80 -11.24 4.37
N VAL A 509 17.27 -10.01 4.23
CA VAL A 509 17.51 -8.92 5.18
C VAL A 509 16.77 -9.18 6.49
N SER A 510 17.53 -9.20 7.58
CA SER A 510 17.02 -9.47 8.93
C SER A 510 16.12 -8.34 9.45
N TYR A 511 15.24 -8.66 10.40
CA TYR A 511 14.29 -7.69 10.95
C TYR A 511 14.97 -6.45 11.54
N ASP A 512 14.42 -5.26 11.28
CA ASP A 512 14.95 -3.99 11.77
C ASP A 512 13.95 -3.18 12.60
N TYR A 513 14.31 -2.83 13.83
CA TYR A 513 13.53 -1.89 14.65
C TYR A 513 13.77 -0.43 14.29
N TYR A 514 14.86 -0.12 13.58
CA TYR A 514 15.22 1.23 13.15
C TYR A 514 14.73 1.58 11.75
N SER A 515 14.14 0.62 11.03
CA SER A 515 13.69 0.85 9.67
C SER A 515 12.77 2.06 9.61
N ILE A 516 12.98 2.91 8.61
CA ILE A 516 12.09 4.04 8.35
C ILE A 516 10.67 3.56 8.02
N MET A 517 10.52 2.30 7.60
CA MET A 517 9.25 1.63 7.31
C MET A 517 8.62 0.97 8.55
N HIS A 518 9.20 1.10 9.74
CA HIS A 518 8.61 0.57 10.97
C HIS A 518 7.63 1.59 11.57
N TYR A 519 6.46 1.11 12.00
CA TYR A 519 5.51 1.93 12.76
C TYR A 519 5.99 2.32 14.16
N GLY A 520 5.49 3.44 14.66
CA GLY A 520 5.66 3.80 16.06
C GLY A 520 4.93 2.82 17.01
N PRO A 521 5.42 2.62 18.24
CA PRO A 521 4.89 1.62 19.16
C PRO A 521 3.45 1.81 19.62
N TYR A 522 2.86 2.99 19.40
CA TYR A 522 1.54 3.39 19.92
C TYR A 522 0.48 3.51 18.80
N ILE A 523 0.82 3.15 17.57
CA ILE A 523 -0.09 3.23 16.42
C ILE A 523 -1.37 2.44 16.67
N GLY A 524 -2.53 2.98 16.28
CA GLY A 524 -3.82 2.31 16.45
C GLY A 524 -4.26 2.05 17.90
N ALA A 525 -3.62 2.68 18.89
CA ALA A 525 -3.91 2.48 20.31
C ALA A 525 -5.29 3.01 20.72
N ILE A 526 -5.98 2.27 21.61
CA ILE A 526 -7.15 2.77 22.35
C ILE A 526 -6.69 3.71 23.47
N ASP A 527 -5.74 3.26 24.29
CA ASP A 527 -5.03 4.08 25.27
C ASP A 527 -3.65 4.46 24.71
N SER A 528 -3.51 5.71 24.29
CA SER A 528 -2.27 6.25 23.71
C SER A 528 -1.08 6.24 24.68
N LYS A 529 -1.29 5.96 25.97
CA LYS A 529 -0.21 5.79 26.95
C LYS A 529 0.40 4.40 26.96
N LYS A 530 -0.23 3.43 26.29
CA LYS A 530 0.23 2.04 26.21
C LYS A 530 0.62 1.68 24.78
N PRO A 531 1.73 0.96 24.58
CA PRO A 531 2.11 0.53 23.24
C PRO A 531 1.17 -0.58 22.73
N THR A 532 0.87 -0.54 21.44
CA THR A 532 0.25 -1.63 20.67
C THR A 532 1.30 -2.59 20.10
N ILE A 533 2.52 -2.10 19.86
CA ILE A 533 3.64 -2.89 19.36
C ILE A 533 4.76 -2.88 20.39
N ILE A 534 5.11 -4.07 20.88
CA ILE A 534 6.10 -4.24 21.95
C ILE A 534 7.31 -5.02 21.40
N PRO A 535 8.52 -4.45 21.43
CA PRO A 535 9.72 -5.18 21.02
C PRO A 535 10.10 -6.23 22.08
N LYS A 536 10.41 -7.45 21.63
CA LYS A 536 10.81 -8.59 22.48
C LYS A 536 12.25 -8.48 22.98
N TYR A 537 13.12 -7.82 22.22
CA TYR A 537 14.53 -7.63 22.57
C TYR A 537 14.80 -6.17 22.93
N GLN A 538 15.72 -5.90 23.87
CA GLN A 538 16.14 -4.54 24.30
C GLN A 538 14.96 -3.55 24.39
N ARG A 539 13.89 -3.92 25.11
CA ARG A 539 12.57 -3.28 25.03
C ARG A 539 12.63 -1.77 25.24
N GLU A 540 13.34 -1.32 26.26
CA GLU A 540 13.46 0.10 26.65
C GLU A 540 14.16 0.93 25.59
N ARG A 541 15.07 0.32 24.82
CA ARG A 541 15.77 0.95 23.71
C ARG A 541 14.86 1.02 22.49
N PHE A 542 14.27 -0.10 22.07
CA PHE A 542 13.52 -0.16 20.82
C PHE A 542 12.17 0.58 20.88
N LEU A 543 11.53 0.66 22.05
CA LEU A 543 10.35 1.51 22.23
C LEU A 543 10.60 3.01 21.96
N LYS A 544 11.87 3.48 22.00
CA LYS A 544 12.22 4.89 21.75
C LYS A 544 12.55 5.20 20.29
N VAL A 545 12.79 4.18 19.47
CA VAL A 545 13.36 4.34 18.11
C VAL A 545 12.47 3.75 17.01
N MET A 546 11.61 2.78 17.34
CA MET A 546 10.58 2.33 16.39
C MET A 546 9.70 3.52 16.00
N GLY A 547 9.45 3.68 14.70
CA GLY A 547 8.72 4.84 14.18
C GLY A 547 9.59 6.07 13.90
N GLN A 548 10.92 5.96 13.93
CA GLN A 548 11.80 7.04 13.52
C GLN A 548 11.53 7.47 12.06
N ARG A 549 11.65 8.76 11.77
CA ARG A 549 11.55 9.35 10.43
C ARG A 549 12.73 10.27 10.16
N LYS A 550 13.92 9.95 10.67
CA LYS A 550 15.13 10.77 10.54
C LYS A 550 15.91 10.49 9.27
N ALA A 551 16.12 9.22 8.95
CA ALA A 551 16.95 8.76 7.84
C ALA A 551 16.68 7.29 7.52
N LEU A 552 17.18 6.81 6.38
CA LEU A 552 17.26 5.37 6.10
C LEU A 552 18.11 4.66 7.16
N SER A 553 17.68 3.46 7.56
CA SER A 553 18.55 2.54 8.30
C SER A 553 19.48 1.80 7.34
N ASP A 554 20.59 1.23 7.88
CA ASP A 554 21.49 0.37 7.11
C ASP A 554 20.75 -0.79 6.43
N LYS A 555 19.70 -1.31 7.07
CA LYS A 555 18.90 -2.43 6.54
C LYS A 555 17.86 -2.00 5.51
N ASP A 556 17.36 -0.76 5.57
CA ASP A 556 16.56 -0.20 4.47
C ASP A 556 17.42 -0.11 3.20
N VAL A 557 18.68 0.34 3.35
CA VAL A 557 19.66 0.41 2.24
C VAL A 557 20.00 -0.97 1.71
N GLU A 558 20.25 -1.95 2.59
CA GLU A 558 20.49 -3.36 2.23
C GLU A 558 19.32 -3.93 1.43
N LEU A 559 18.08 -3.71 1.88
CA LEU A 559 16.85 -4.17 1.24
C LEU A 559 16.69 -3.57 -0.16
N LEU A 560 16.82 -2.24 -0.30
CA LEU A 560 16.73 -1.55 -1.58
C LEU A 560 17.83 -2.04 -2.56
N THR A 561 19.03 -2.26 -2.05
CA THR A 561 20.17 -2.76 -2.83
C THR A 561 19.92 -4.18 -3.35
N ALA A 562 19.40 -5.07 -2.51
CA ALA A 562 19.02 -6.42 -2.91
C ALA A 562 17.87 -6.41 -3.94
N MET A 563 16.90 -5.51 -3.75
CA MET A 563 15.73 -5.39 -4.63
C MET A 563 16.10 -4.89 -6.03
N TYR A 564 16.92 -3.84 -6.13
CA TYR A 564 17.15 -3.08 -7.37
C TYR A 564 18.56 -3.17 -7.96
N CYS A 565 19.59 -3.35 -7.14
CA CYS A 565 20.96 -3.07 -7.57
C CYS A 565 21.76 -4.28 -8.06
N SER A 566 21.25 -5.49 -7.85
CA SER A 566 21.93 -6.73 -8.25
C SER A 566 21.64 -7.08 -9.72
N LYS A 567 22.32 -6.40 -10.65
CA LYS A 567 22.16 -6.62 -12.11
C LYS A 567 22.49 -8.06 -12.51
N GLY A 568 21.60 -8.70 -13.27
CA GLY A 568 21.79 -10.08 -13.75
C GLY A 568 21.69 -11.15 -12.65
N CYS A 569 21.25 -10.77 -11.46
CA CYS A 569 21.01 -11.68 -10.34
C CYS A 569 19.52 -11.65 -9.99
N THR A 570 18.92 -12.81 -9.78
CA THR A 570 17.49 -12.92 -9.46
C THR A 570 17.27 -13.99 -8.40
N ASP A 571 16.17 -13.81 -7.66
CA ASP A 571 15.56 -14.89 -6.91
C ASP A 571 14.38 -15.41 -7.74
N ALA A 572 14.32 -16.72 -7.96
CA ALA A 572 13.27 -17.40 -8.71
C ALA A 572 12.05 -17.74 -7.83
N ASN A 573 12.07 -17.36 -6.55
CA ASN A 573 10.96 -17.62 -5.62
C ASN A 573 10.84 -16.51 -4.56
N VAL A 574 9.60 -16.14 -4.23
CA VAL A 574 9.31 -15.14 -3.19
C VAL A 574 9.78 -15.57 -1.79
N TYR A 575 9.86 -16.87 -1.50
CA TYR A 575 10.33 -17.39 -0.20
C TYR A 575 11.85 -17.48 -0.06
N CYS A 576 12.62 -17.11 -1.10
CA CYS A 576 14.08 -17.10 -1.03
C CYS A 576 14.62 -16.32 0.18
N GLY A 577 14.06 -15.15 0.48
CA GLY A 577 14.50 -14.34 1.62
C GLY A 577 14.19 -15.00 2.96
N PHE A 578 13.04 -15.67 3.06
CA PHE A 578 12.64 -16.41 4.25
C PHE A 578 13.56 -17.61 4.51
N TRP A 579 13.86 -18.40 3.48
CA TRP A 579 14.78 -19.53 3.57
C TRP A 579 16.22 -19.10 3.84
N ALA A 580 16.65 -17.96 3.29
CA ALA A 580 17.96 -17.39 3.58
C ALA A 580 18.11 -17.01 5.06
N LEU A 581 17.08 -16.38 5.66
CA LEU A 581 17.04 -16.07 7.09
C LEU A 581 17.08 -17.33 7.99
N LYS A 582 16.59 -18.46 7.49
CA LYS A 582 16.73 -19.79 8.12
C LYS A 582 18.07 -20.48 7.87
N GLN A 583 19.05 -19.78 7.29
CA GLN A 583 20.40 -20.29 7.00
C GLN A 583 20.42 -21.51 6.05
N LEU A 584 19.47 -21.57 5.10
CA LEU A 584 19.34 -22.70 4.17
C LEU A 584 20.20 -22.57 2.90
N CYS A 585 20.80 -21.40 2.67
CA CYS A 585 21.61 -21.11 1.48
C CYS A 585 22.80 -22.05 1.27
N THR A 586 23.49 -22.48 2.34
CA THR A 586 24.67 -23.35 2.22
C THR A 586 24.33 -24.84 2.25
N ARG A 587 23.11 -25.18 2.70
CA ARG A 587 22.68 -26.57 2.92
C ARG A 587 21.88 -27.15 1.77
N ASN A 588 21.48 -26.32 0.82
CA ASN A 588 20.59 -26.72 -0.27
C ASN A 588 21.08 -26.14 -1.60
N ILE A 589 21.49 -27.01 -2.52
CA ILE A 589 21.98 -26.62 -3.86
C ILE A 589 20.91 -25.83 -4.62
N TRP A 590 19.63 -26.20 -4.45
CA TRP A 590 18.52 -25.48 -5.06
C TRP A 590 18.49 -24.02 -4.62
N MET A 591 18.78 -23.72 -3.34
CA MET A 591 18.87 -22.34 -2.84
C MET A 591 20.01 -21.58 -3.52
N SER A 592 21.18 -22.19 -3.69
CA SER A 592 22.31 -21.50 -4.34
C SER A 592 22.07 -21.19 -5.81
N GLU A 593 21.23 -21.97 -6.49
CA GLU A 593 20.88 -21.77 -7.90
C GLU A 593 19.71 -20.81 -8.09
N ASN A 594 18.70 -20.86 -7.20
CA ASN A 594 17.41 -20.19 -7.38
C ASN A 594 17.21 -18.97 -6.46
N CYS A 595 18.02 -18.80 -5.41
CA CYS A 595 17.86 -17.74 -4.40
C CYS A 595 19.13 -16.90 -4.26
N ARG A 596 19.76 -16.56 -5.39
CA ARG A 596 21.08 -15.93 -5.42
C ARG A 596 21.13 -14.56 -4.76
N LYS A 597 20.09 -13.73 -4.92
CA LYS A 597 20.00 -12.42 -4.25
C LYS A 597 19.90 -12.62 -2.75
N SER A 598 18.91 -13.39 -2.31
CA SER A 598 18.68 -13.63 -0.88
C SER A 598 19.84 -14.31 -0.16
N CYS A 599 20.62 -15.11 -0.88
CA CYS A 599 21.78 -15.82 -0.33
C CYS A 599 23.10 -15.04 -0.42
N GLY A 600 23.12 -13.83 -0.97
CA GLY A 600 24.35 -13.06 -1.16
C GLY A 600 25.33 -13.73 -2.13
N LEU A 601 24.81 -14.36 -3.18
CA LEU A 601 25.56 -15.06 -4.25
C LEU A 601 25.51 -14.29 -5.58
N CYS A 602 25.11 -13.02 -5.50
CA CYS A 602 25.43 -11.99 -6.47
C CYS A 602 26.81 -11.41 -6.09
#